data_AF-A0A5K0YBJ3-F1
#
_entry.id   AF-A0A5K0YBJ3-F1
#
_cell.length_a   1.000
_cell.length_b   1.000
_cell.length_c   1.000
_cell.angle_alpha   90.00
_cell.angle_beta   90.00
_cell.angle_gamma   90.00
#
_symmetry.space_group_name_H-M   'P 1'
#
loop_
_entity.id
_entity.type
_entity.pdbx_description
1 polymer ?
#
loop_
_entity_poly.entity_id
_entity_poly.type
_entity_poly.pdbx_seq_one_letter_code
_entity_poly.pdbx_strand_id
1 'polypeptide(L)' 'TAFGQLYRLEPLKFGKRLMWKREMECLLSVCDYIVDFVPSWQELPDGRKQE' A
#
# COMPACT_ATOMS: atom_id res chain seq x y z
N THR A 1 2.36 10.14 18.63
CA THR A 1 1.35 10.37 17.57
C THR A 1 1.88 11.40 16.58
N ALA A 2 1.65 11.20 15.27
CA ALA A 2 2.17 12.11 14.24
C ALA A 2 1.54 13.51 14.29
N PHE A 3 0.21 13.58 14.45
CA PHE A 3 -0.56 14.84 14.40
C PHE A 3 -1.02 15.39 15.75
N GLY A 4 -0.87 14.66 16.86
CA GLY A 4 -1.47 15.05 18.15
C GLY A 4 -0.95 16.34 18.81
N GLN A 5 0.05 17.00 18.20
CA GLN A 5 0.60 18.29 18.64
C GLN A 5 0.46 19.38 17.56
N LEU A 6 -0.21 19.10 16.45
CA LEU A 6 -0.50 20.05 15.38
C LEU A 6 -1.88 20.65 15.61
N TYR A 7 -1.92 21.92 16.02
CA TYR A 7 -3.16 22.66 16.30
C TYR A 7 -3.61 23.56 15.13
N ARG A 8 -2.82 23.57 14.06
CA ARG A 8 -3.04 24.33 12.83
C ARG A 8 -2.66 23.46 11.63
N LEU A 9 -3.19 23.81 10.46
CA LEU A 9 -2.78 23.20 9.20
C LEU A 9 -1.40 23.74 8.81
N GLU A 10 -0.37 23.04 9.25
CA GLU A 10 1.03 23.35 8.97
C GLU A 10 1.80 22.08 8.58
N PRO A 11 2.93 22.20 7.86
CA PRO A 11 3.72 21.04 7.47
C PRO A 11 4.29 20.27 8.66
N LEU A 12 4.24 18.94 8.60
CA LEU A 12 4.96 18.07 9.53
C LEU A 12 6.48 18.28 9.40
N LYS A 13 7.17 18.38 10.54
CA LYS A 13 8.63 18.28 10.60
C LYS A 13 9.09 16.99 9.91
N PHE A 14 10.19 17.06 9.17
CA PHE A 14 10.70 15.96 8.35
C PHE A 14 10.75 14.61 9.10
N GLY A 15 11.30 14.59 10.31
CA GLY A 15 11.39 13.37 11.12
C GLY A 15 10.03 12.74 11.45
N LYS A 16 9.03 13.56 11.82
CA LYS A 16 7.66 13.08 12.09
C LYS A 16 6.98 12.56 10.82
N ARG A 17 7.22 13.22 9.67
CA ARG A 17 6.70 12.77 8.37
C ARG A 17 7.28 11.39 7.99
N LEU A 18 8.58 11.18 8.20
CA LEU A 18 9.23 9.91 7.89
C LEU A 18 8.72 8.78 8.79
N MET A 19 8.61 9.03 10.09
CA MET A 19 8.04 8.08 11.07
C MET A 19 6.60 7.71 10.68
N TRP A 20 5.75 8.71 10.42
CA TRP A 20 4.38 8.50 9.99
C TRP A 20 4.27 7.66 8.73
N LYS A 21 5.11 7.96 7.71
CA LYS A 21 5.11 7.22 6.45
C LYS A 21 5.37 5.73 6.69
N ARG A 22 6.39 5.39 7.49
CA ARG A 22 6.73 4.00 7.84
C ARG A 22 5.63 3.30 8.62
N GLU A 23 5.04 3.97 9.60
CA GLU A 23 3.95 3.41 10.41
C GLU A 23 2.72 3.13 9.53
N MET A 24 2.38 4.06 8.64
CA MET A 24 1.28 3.88 7.69
C MET A 24 1.54 2.79 6.66
N GLU A 25 2.76 2.69 6.13
CA GLU A 25 3.16 1.58 5.26
C GLU A 25 3.00 0.23 5.96
N CYS A 26 3.39 0.13 7.23
CA CYS A 26 3.21 -1.08 8.03
C CYS A 26 1.72 -1.43 8.20
N LEU A 27 0.89 -0.46 8.61
CA LEU A 27 -0.55 -0.67 8.82
C LEU A 27 -1.28 -1.07 7.54
N LEU A 28 -0.90 -0.49 6.40
CA LEU A 28 -1.55 -0.74 5.12
C LEU A 28 -0.98 -1.96 4.38
N SER A 29 0.16 -2.50 4.81
CA SER A 29 0.83 -3.63 4.14
C SER A 29 -0.06 -4.84 3.94
N VAL A 30 -1.02 -5.08 4.84
CA VAL A 30 -1.95 -6.21 4.73
C VAL A 30 -2.85 -6.09 3.50
N CYS A 31 -3.20 -4.86 3.08
CA CYS A 31 -4.10 -4.63 1.97
C CYS A 31 -3.51 -5.07 0.63
N ASP A 32 -2.18 -5.08 0.50
CA ASP A 32 -1.49 -5.54 -0.72
C ASP A 32 -1.71 -7.04 -0.99
N TYR A 33 -2.08 -7.80 0.05
CA TYR A 33 -2.27 -9.25 -0.02
C TYR A 33 -3.73 -9.68 0.03
N ILE A 34 -4.66 -8.73 0.18
CA ILE A 34 -6.10 -9.02 0.11
C ILE A 34 -6.47 -9.02 -1.37
N VAL A 35 -6.64 -10.22 -1.93
CA VAL A 35 -6.95 -10.42 -3.35
C VAL A 35 -8.15 -11.31 -3.53
N ASP A 36 -8.91 -11.04 -4.59
CA ASP A 36 -9.93 -11.95 -5.07
C ASP A 36 -9.32 -12.97 -6.02
N PHE A 37 -9.66 -14.24 -5.82
CA PHE A 37 -9.28 -15.32 -6.73
C PHE A 37 -10.34 -15.43 -7.82
N VAL A 38 -10.07 -14.79 -8.95
CA VAL A 38 -10.91 -14.86 -10.15
C VAL A 38 -10.27 -15.77 -11.20
N PRO A 39 -11.06 -16.56 -11.94
CA PRO A 39 -10.55 -17.32 -13.09
C PRO A 39 -9.89 -16.38 -14.11
N SER A 40 -8.80 -16.81 -14.73
CA SER A 40 -8.07 -16.03 -15.72
C SER A 40 -7.46 -16.93 -16.77
N TRP A 41 -7.40 -16.48 -18.04
CA TRP A 41 -6.73 -17.22 -19.10
C TRP A 41 -5.34 -16.64 -19.37
N GLN A 42 -4.35 -17.49 -19.57
CA GLN A 42 -3.00 -17.09 -20.00
C GLN A 42 -2.67 -17.65 -21.39
N GLU A 43 -1.99 -16.84 -22.19
CA GLU A 43 -1.41 -17.27 -23.47
C GLU A 43 0.02 -17.75 -23.24
N LEU A 44 0.30 -18.99 -23.65
CA LEU A 44 1.61 -19.61 -23.54
C LEU A 44 2.53 -19.10 -24.66
N PRO A 45 3.87 -19.21 -24.50
CA PRO A 45 4.83 -18.79 -25.53
C PRO A 45 4.65 -19.45 -26.90
N ASP A 46 3.92 -20.57 -26.95
CA ASP A 46 3.58 -21.31 -28.16
C ASP A 46 2.18 -20.95 -28.73
N GLY A 47 1.52 -19.92 -28.19
CA GLY A 47 0.22 -19.42 -28.62
C GLY A 47 -0.99 -20.21 -28.08
N ARG A 48 -0.79 -21.24 -27.26
CA ARG A 48 -1.90 -21.96 -26.61
C ARG A 48 -2.51 -21.12 -25.49
N LYS A 49 -3.83 -21.18 -25.32
CA LYS A 49 -4.54 -20.55 -24.19
C LYS A 49 -4.83 -21.59 -23.10
N GLN A 50 -4.55 -21.23 -21.85
CA GLN A 50 -4.78 -22.07 -20.67
C GLN A 50 -5.64 -21.29 -19.66
N GLU A 51 -6.68 -21.94 -19.12
CA GLU A 51 -7.46 -21.45 -17.96
C GLU A 51 -6.70 -21.66 -16.65
#